data_AF-A0A935FI76-F1
#
_entry.id   AF-A0A935FI76-F1
#
_cell.length_a   1.000
_cell.length_b   1.000
_cell.length_c   1.000
_cell.angle_alpha   90.00
_cell.angle_beta   90.00
_cell.angle_gamma   90.00
#
_symmetry.space_group_name_H-M   'P 1'
#
loop_
_entity.id
_entity.type
_entity.pdbx_description
1 polymer ?
#
loop_
_entity_poly.entity_id
_entity_poly.type
_entity_poly.pdbx_seq_one_letter_code
_entity_poly.pdbx_strand_id
1 'polypeptide(L)'
;MRCVASWICTTLLCVQCDTPGMAGKPDLIKTATNEAKQGQSLRLTQGEQPEARPLPGLPGAVLVWIPPGSFVMGAPDTEPGRDRDEGPTTRVTLTRGFWMWRTEVTEAQTKAVLGTPASFGACGRFCPALGGLSLAMEFANALSQRYGLATCYARNGDSSCDWEVRSSCLNPRYRGNSGQDYYRCPGFRLPTEAEWEYAARAGTQTAFYNGKITQPDESTGRSDPRADAIGWYCFNARAGHRGCYRFKQADWHEETDPDGAGFHPVAQKRPNPWGLYDMAGNAWETVWDGHHSELWGGIQTDPVRNDGYYETYRGGAYTSDARGLRSANRYFGVPKTAIHGIGFRLVVSAP
;
A
#
# COMPACT_ATOMS: atom_id res chain seq x y z
N MET A 1 2.94 54.70 -36.95
CA MET A 1 2.28 54.56 -38.27
C MET A 1 1.30 53.39 -38.19
N ARG A 2 0.01 53.73 -38.34
CA ARG A 2 -1.22 52.97 -38.68
C ARG A 2 -1.37 51.46 -38.38
N CYS A 3 -2.47 51.15 -37.68
CA CYS A 3 -3.21 49.87 -37.65
C CYS A 3 -3.62 49.39 -39.05
N VAL A 4 -3.80 48.07 -39.25
CA VAL A 4 -5.05 47.45 -39.78
C VAL A 4 -5.11 45.95 -39.38
N ALA A 5 -6.28 45.48 -38.96
CA ALA A 5 -6.69 44.07 -38.84
C ALA A 5 -7.45 43.63 -40.11
N SER A 6 -7.39 42.35 -40.54
CA SER A 6 -8.53 41.63 -41.20
C SER A 6 -8.17 40.19 -41.66
N TRP A 7 -8.72 39.14 -41.02
CA TRP A 7 -9.76 38.15 -41.48
C TRP A 7 -9.28 36.83 -42.19
N ILE A 8 -9.69 35.68 -41.62
CA ILE A 8 -10.25 34.42 -42.22
C ILE A 8 -9.33 33.23 -42.63
N CYS A 9 -9.59 32.07 -41.97
CA CYS A 9 -9.67 30.65 -42.43
C CYS A 9 -8.50 30.07 -43.28
N THR A 10 -7.98 28.86 -43.09
CA THR A 10 -8.60 27.53 -42.88
C THR A 10 -7.46 26.51 -42.69
N THR A 11 -7.81 25.29 -42.24
CA THR A 11 -7.09 24.00 -42.40
C THR A 11 -5.85 23.70 -41.54
N LEU A 12 -6.07 22.73 -40.64
CA LEU A 12 -5.07 21.84 -40.05
C LEU A 12 -4.16 21.21 -41.12
N LEU A 13 -2.86 21.16 -40.85
CA LEU A 13 -1.96 20.16 -41.39
C LEU A 13 -1.07 19.62 -40.27
N CYS A 14 -1.34 18.36 -39.91
CA CYS A 14 -0.49 17.52 -39.07
C CYS A 14 0.89 17.38 -39.71
N VAL A 15 1.95 17.65 -38.94
CA VAL A 15 3.29 17.15 -39.23
C VAL A 15 3.49 15.92 -38.35
N GLN A 16 3.46 14.74 -38.98
CA GLN A 16 3.89 13.48 -38.39
C GLN A 16 5.41 13.48 -38.22
N CYS A 17 5.87 13.20 -37.01
CA CYS A 17 7.20 12.64 -36.77
C CYS A 17 7.01 11.21 -36.29
N ASP A 18 7.26 10.25 -37.20
CA ASP A 18 7.35 8.84 -36.87
C ASP A 18 8.65 8.58 -36.09
N THR A 19 8.55 7.93 -34.93
CA THR A 19 9.66 7.17 -34.33
C THR A 19 9.32 5.67 -34.33
N PRO A 20 10.28 4.78 -34.68
CA PRO A 20 10.01 3.36 -34.76
C PRO A 20 10.21 2.66 -33.40
N GLY A 21 9.28 1.75 -33.08
CA GLY A 21 9.61 0.47 -32.43
C GLY A 21 9.80 0.45 -30.90
N MET A 22 8.69 0.37 -30.17
CA MET A 22 8.59 -0.36 -28.89
C MET A 22 7.38 -1.29 -28.98
N ALA A 23 7.51 -2.34 -29.80
CA ALA A 23 6.55 -3.44 -29.85
C ALA A 23 6.72 -4.33 -28.61
N GLY A 24 5.60 -4.64 -27.94
CA GLY A 24 5.52 -5.74 -26.96
C GLY A 24 5.44 -5.34 -25.48
N LYS A 25 4.39 -4.62 -25.08
CA LYS A 25 3.83 -4.75 -23.72
C LYS A 25 2.40 -5.27 -23.88
N PRO A 26 1.96 -6.27 -23.09
CA PRO A 26 0.58 -6.71 -23.14
C PRO A 26 -0.32 -5.55 -22.67
N ASP A 27 -1.23 -5.12 -23.55
CA ASP A 27 -2.34 -4.21 -23.24
C ASP A 27 -3.20 -4.83 -22.13
N LEU A 28 -2.93 -4.45 -20.88
CA LEU A 28 -3.73 -4.81 -19.72
C LEU A 28 -4.91 -3.84 -19.51
N ILE A 29 -5.54 -3.34 -20.58
CA ILE A 29 -6.81 -2.63 -20.49
C ILE A 29 -7.64 -2.94 -21.74
N LYS A 30 -8.25 -4.13 -21.79
CA LYS A 30 -9.50 -4.27 -22.52
C LYS A 30 -10.61 -3.78 -21.60
N THR A 31 -11.16 -2.62 -21.94
CA THR A 31 -12.31 -1.96 -21.34
C THR A 31 -13.49 -2.90 -21.25
N ALA A 32 -13.70 -3.52 -20.09
CA ALA A 32 -15.02 -3.93 -19.65
C ALA A 32 -15.64 -2.73 -18.92
N THR A 33 -16.33 -1.87 -19.65
CA THR A 33 -17.23 -0.86 -19.07
C THR A 33 -18.48 -1.57 -18.56
N ASN A 34 -18.35 -2.26 -17.42
CA ASN A 34 -19.50 -2.59 -16.58
C ASN A 34 -19.63 -1.46 -15.56
N GLU A 35 -20.47 -0.48 -15.89
CA GLU A 35 -20.94 0.49 -14.90
C GLU A 35 -21.63 -0.30 -13.78
N ALA A 36 -21.10 -0.20 -12.55
CA ALA A 36 -21.78 -0.76 -11.39
C ALA A 36 -23.07 0.03 -11.18
N LYS A 37 -24.22 -0.64 -11.22
CA LYS A 37 -25.46 -0.08 -10.67
C LYS A 37 -25.23 0.17 -9.17
N GLN A 38 -25.51 1.38 -8.70
CA GLN A 38 -25.56 1.68 -7.26
C GLN A 38 -26.37 0.59 -6.54
N GLY A 39 -25.77 -0.06 -5.54
CA GLY A 39 -26.44 -1.08 -4.72
C GLY A 39 -26.20 -2.54 -5.10
N GLN A 40 -25.28 -2.87 -6.00
CA GLN A 40 -24.89 -4.27 -6.22
C GLN A 40 -24.03 -4.77 -5.03
N SER A 41 -24.62 -5.61 -4.18
CA SER A 41 -23.92 -6.22 -3.05
C SER A 41 -22.74 -7.05 -3.54
N LEU A 42 -21.53 -6.74 -3.06
CA LEU A 42 -20.34 -7.52 -3.36
C LEU A 42 -20.38 -8.82 -2.55
N ARG A 43 -20.40 -9.97 -3.24
CA ARG A 43 -20.27 -11.29 -2.61
C ARG A 43 -18.86 -11.81 -2.80
N LEU A 44 -18.07 -11.80 -1.73
CA LEU A 44 -16.74 -12.40 -1.70
C LEU A 44 -16.80 -13.71 -0.94
N THR A 45 -16.74 -14.82 -1.68
CA THR A 45 -16.54 -16.15 -1.13
C THR A 45 -15.05 -16.45 -0.98
N GLN A 46 -14.72 -17.61 -0.41
CA GLN A 46 -13.38 -18.17 -0.58
C GLN A 46 -13.03 -18.27 -2.07
N GLY A 47 -11.76 -18.00 -2.37
CA GLY A 47 -11.19 -18.10 -3.71
C GLY A 47 -10.16 -19.22 -3.81
N GLU A 48 -9.48 -19.27 -4.96
CA GLU A 48 -8.32 -20.14 -5.19
C GLU A 48 -7.07 -19.30 -5.47
N GLN A 49 -5.87 -19.83 -5.18
CA GLN A 49 -4.62 -19.12 -5.50
C GLN A 49 -4.04 -19.59 -6.83
N PRO A 50 -3.71 -18.69 -7.79
CA PRO A 50 -3.88 -17.24 -7.78
C PRO A 50 -5.22 -16.80 -8.42
N GLU A 51 -6.08 -16.14 -7.65
CA GLU A 51 -7.33 -15.55 -8.18
C GLU A 51 -7.34 -14.03 -7.95
N ALA A 52 -7.73 -13.29 -8.99
CA ALA A 52 -7.86 -11.85 -8.98
C ALA A 52 -9.28 -11.42 -9.38
N ARG A 53 -9.89 -10.53 -8.59
CA ARG A 53 -11.27 -10.05 -8.76
C ARG A 53 -11.29 -8.52 -8.88
N PRO A 54 -11.54 -7.97 -10.08
CA PRO A 54 -11.81 -6.55 -10.25
C PRO A 54 -13.07 -6.13 -9.49
N LEU A 55 -13.04 -4.96 -8.84
CA LEU A 55 -14.21 -4.40 -8.18
C LEU A 55 -15.11 -3.67 -9.21
N PRO A 56 -16.40 -4.04 -9.32
CA PRO A 56 -17.31 -3.40 -10.27
C PRO A 56 -17.40 -1.88 -10.06
N GLY A 57 -17.33 -1.11 -11.15
CA GLY A 57 -17.46 0.35 -11.10
C GLY A 57 -16.32 1.09 -10.42
N LEU A 58 -15.18 0.44 -10.14
CA LEU A 58 -13.97 1.09 -9.63
C LEU A 58 -12.74 0.66 -10.47
N PRO A 59 -12.42 1.38 -11.57
CA PRO A 59 -11.35 0.99 -12.47
C PRO A 59 -10.00 0.80 -11.77
N GLY A 60 -9.30 -0.28 -12.13
CA GLY A 60 -7.99 -0.62 -11.57
C GLY A 60 -8.02 -1.17 -10.13
N ALA A 61 -9.16 -1.15 -9.44
CA ALA A 61 -9.27 -1.79 -8.13
C ALA A 61 -9.45 -3.29 -8.31
N VAL A 62 -8.44 -4.06 -7.92
CA VAL A 62 -8.40 -5.51 -8.05
C VAL A 62 -8.07 -6.09 -6.69
N LEU A 63 -8.87 -7.06 -6.26
CA LEU A 63 -8.58 -7.89 -5.11
C LEU A 63 -7.87 -9.17 -5.54
N VAL A 64 -6.95 -9.65 -4.73
CA VAL A 64 -6.24 -10.91 -4.89
C VAL A 64 -6.61 -11.78 -3.71
N TRP A 65 -6.97 -13.03 -3.95
CA TRP A 65 -7.23 -13.96 -2.86
C TRP A 65 -5.95 -14.13 -2.03
N ILE A 66 -6.05 -14.53 -0.76
CA ILE A 66 -4.92 -14.95 0.07
C ILE A 66 -5.44 -16.15 0.88
N PRO A 67 -4.83 -17.34 0.75
CA PRO A 67 -5.38 -18.55 1.35
C PRO A 67 -5.12 -18.56 2.86
N PRO A 68 -5.93 -19.26 3.66
CA PRO A 68 -5.55 -19.54 5.05
C PRO A 68 -4.25 -20.37 5.06
N GLY A 69 -3.47 -20.25 6.13
CA GLY A 69 -2.24 -21.02 6.26
C GLY A 69 -1.36 -20.55 7.40
N SER A 70 -0.17 -21.16 7.49
CA SER A 70 0.80 -20.83 8.53
C SER A 70 2.11 -20.34 7.93
N PHE A 71 2.78 -19.43 8.63
CA PHE A 71 4.11 -18.93 8.26
C PHE A 71 4.92 -18.54 9.50
N VAL A 72 6.20 -18.22 9.28
CA VAL A 72 7.06 -17.64 10.30
C VAL A 72 7.15 -16.14 10.06
N MET A 73 6.61 -15.37 11.00
CA MET A 73 6.68 -13.91 11.02
C MET A 73 7.98 -13.43 11.66
N GLY A 74 8.55 -12.36 11.13
CA GLY A 74 9.82 -11.79 11.55
C GLY A 74 11.04 -12.33 10.79
N ALA A 75 12.23 -11.93 11.24
CA ALA A 75 13.49 -12.32 10.60
C ALA A 75 14.34 -13.20 11.54
N PRO A 76 15.01 -14.25 11.01
CA PRO A 76 15.98 -15.00 11.80
C PRO A 76 17.18 -14.11 12.14
N ASP A 77 17.83 -14.36 13.28
CA ASP A 77 18.97 -13.54 13.77
C ASP A 77 20.13 -13.43 12.77
N THR A 78 20.21 -14.35 11.82
CA THR A 78 21.24 -14.39 10.76
C THR A 78 20.86 -13.63 9.48
N GLU A 79 19.64 -13.08 9.37
CA GLU A 79 19.25 -12.33 8.17
C GLU A 79 19.97 -10.96 8.14
N PRO A 80 20.72 -10.65 7.06
CA PRO A 80 21.41 -9.37 6.98
C PRO A 80 20.43 -8.19 6.99
N GLY A 81 20.76 -7.16 7.76
CA GLY A 81 19.93 -5.95 7.87
C GLY A 81 18.73 -6.07 8.80
N ARG A 82 18.55 -7.20 9.51
CA ARG A 82 17.53 -7.38 10.54
C ARG A 82 17.62 -6.33 11.65
N ASP A 83 16.47 -5.74 12.00
CA ASP A 83 16.31 -4.92 13.20
C ASP A 83 15.84 -5.76 14.41
N ARG A 84 16.02 -5.22 15.63
CA ARG A 84 15.74 -5.95 16.89
C ARG A 84 14.27 -6.34 17.04
N ASP A 85 13.38 -5.48 16.59
CA ASP A 85 11.92 -5.59 16.71
C ASP A 85 11.30 -6.59 15.72
N GLU A 86 12.10 -7.18 14.85
CA GLU A 86 11.71 -8.24 13.91
C GLU A 86 11.79 -9.64 14.53
N GLY A 87 12.03 -9.73 15.83
CA GLY A 87 12.03 -10.97 16.59
C GLY A 87 11.36 -10.82 17.96
N PRO A 88 11.26 -11.93 18.72
CA PRO A 88 11.59 -13.29 18.29
C PRO A 88 10.65 -13.78 17.17
N THR A 89 11.16 -14.61 16.26
CA THR A 89 10.34 -15.13 15.15
C THR A 89 9.10 -15.83 15.69
N THR A 90 7.95 -15.56 15.08
CA THR A 90 6.63 -16.00 15.56
C THR A 90 6.02 -16.96 14.56
N ARG A 91 5.61 -18.17 14.97
CA ARG A 91 4.82 -19.06 14.11
C ARG A 91 3.37 -18.60 14.13
N VAL A 92 2.90 -18.07 13.01
CA VAL A 92 1.53 -17.56 12.88
C VAL A 92 0.71 -18.53 12.05
N THR A 93 -0.52 -18.80 12.48
CA THR A 93 -1.56 -19.44 11.66
C THR A 93 -2.69 -18.45 11.43
N LEU A 94 -2.97 -18.15 10.16
CA LEU A 94 -4.16 -17.43 9.74
C LEU A 94 -5.24 -18.46 9.40
N THR A 95 -6.30 -18.51 10.19
CA THR A 95 -7.32 -19.57 10.09
C THR A 95 -8.31 -19.35 8.95
N ARG A 96 -8.32 -18.14 8.38
CA ARG A 96 -9.25 -17.72 7.34
C ARG A 96 -8.48 -17.10 6.19
N GLY A 97 -8.88 -17.44 4.97
CA GLY A 97 -8.42 -16.70 3.80
C GLY A 97 -9.13 -15.35 3.71
N PHE A 98 -8.51 -14.41 3.00
CA PHE A 98 -9.00 -13.05 2.83
C PHE A 98 -8.67 -12.55 1.43
N TRP A 99 -9.40 -11.55 0.96
CA TRP A 99 -9.10 -10.84 -0.27
C TRP A 99 -8.28 -9.61 0.08
N MET A 100 -7.17 -9.37 -0.60
CA MET A 100 -6.29 -8.21 -0.41
C MET A 100 -6.23 -7.34 -1.67
N TRP A 101 -6.20 -6.02 -1.51
CA TRP A 101 -5.96 -5.09 -2.61
C TRP A 101 -4.62 -5.37 -3.28
N ARG A 102 -4.63 -5.48 -4.62
CA ARG A 102 -3.48 -5.91 -5.41
C ARG A 102 -2.27 -4.98 -5.35
N THR A 103 -2.53 -3.70 -5.14
CA THR A 103 -1.56 -2.60 -5.08
C THR A 103 -1.84 -1.77 -3.82
N GLU A 104 -1.07 -0.71 -3.57
CA GLU A 104 -1.57 0.38 -2.74
C GLU A 104 -2.85 0.96 -3.36
N VAL A 105 -3.74 1.50 -2.52
CA VAL A 105 -4.89 2.29 -2.99
C VAL A 105 -4.36 3.53 -3.69
N THR A 106 -4.93 3.89 -4.84
CA THR A 106 -4.44 5.01 -5.66
C THR A 106 -5.22 6.31 -5.45
N GLU A 107 -4.61 7.44 -5.80
CA GLU A 107 -5.25 8.75 -5.78
C GLU A 107 -6.57 8.80 -6.57
N ALA A 108 -6.62 8.16 -7.74
CA ALA A 108 -7.84 8.03 -8.54
C ALA A 108 -8.93 7.25 -7.81
N GLN A 109 -8.57 6.17 -7.09
CA GLN A 109 -9.51 5.35 -6.35
C GLN A 109 -10.08 6.12 -5.15
N THR A 110 -9.23 6.84 -4.40
CA THR A 110 -9.67 7.72 -3.31
C THR A 110 -10.65 8.76 -3.83
N LYS A 111 -10.31 9.49 -4.90
CA LYS A 111 -11.22 10.46 -5.52
C LYS A 111 -12.54 9.84 -5.95
N ALA A 112 -12.52 8.62 -6.48
CA ALA A 112 -13.72 7.93 -6.94
C ALA A 112 -14.63 7.41 -5.81
N VAL A 113 -14.11 7.28 -4.58
CA VAL A 113 -14.85 6.74 -3.43
C VAL A 113 -15.24 7.85 -2.43
N LEU A 114 -14.32 8.77 -2.15
CA LEU A 114 -14.50 9.86 -1.18
C LEU A 114 -14.84 11.21 -1.81
N GLY A 115 -14.68 11.36 -3.13
CA GLY A 115 -14.93 12.60 -3.86
C GLY A 115 -13.72 13.54 -3.94
N THR A 116 -12.71 13.34 -3.10
CA THR A 116 -11.44 14.09 -3.09
C THR A 116 -10.24 13.14 -3.22
N PRO A 117 -9.15 13.55 -3.90
CA PRO A 117 -7.88 12.81 -3.80
C PRO A 117 -7.31 12.92 -2.37
N ALA A 118 -6.40 12.01 -2.04
CA ALA A 118 -5.70 11.97 -0.76
C ALA A 118 -4.58 13.01 -0.67
N SER A 119 -3.81 13.19 -1.76
CA SER A 119 -2.79 14.22 -1.98
C SER A 119 -2.48 14.31 -3.49
N PHE A 120 -1.92 15.43 -3.98
CA PHE A 120 -1.47 15.50 -5.38
C PHE A 120 -0.02 15.02 -5.52
N GLY A 121 0.23 13.74 -5.20
CA GLY A 121 1.51 13.11 -5.51
C GLY A 121 1.90 13.34 -6.97
N ALA A 122 3.16 13.74 -7.22
CA ALA A 122 3.58 14.22 -8.54
C ALA A 122 3.52 13.18 -9.67
N CYS A 123 3.41 11.88 -9.36
CA CYS A 123 3.20 10.81 -10.35
C CYS A 123 1.75 10.70 -10.89
N GLY A 124 0.85 11.58 -10.45
CA GLY A 124 -0.52 11.69 -10.97
C GLY A 124 -1.50 10.64 -10.41
N ARG A 125 -2.56 10.37 -11.17
CA ARG A 125 -3.76 9.66 -10.68
C ARG A 125 -3.52 8.22 -10.20
N PHE A 126 -2.40 7.61 -10.59
CA PHE A 126 -2.06 6.22 -10.24
C PHE A 126 -1.00 6.14 -9.13
N CYS A 127 -0.59 7.27 -8.54
CA CYS A 127 0.20 7.28 -7.32
C CYS A 127 -0.54 6.55 -6.19
N PRO A 128 0.20 5.97 -5.23
CA PRO A 128 -0.35 5.61 -3.93
C PRO A 128 -1.03 6.81 -3.28
N ALA A 129 -2.21 6.58 -2.72
CA ALA A 129 -2.94 7.53 -1.90
C ALA A 129 -2.27 7.63 -0.53
N LEU A 130 -1.83 8.84 -0.16
CA LEU A 130 -1.10 9.08 1.09
C LEU A 130 -2.01 9.69 2.14
N GLY A 131 -2.01 9.14 3.35
CA GLY A 131 -2.86 9.62 4.44
C GLY A 131 -2.91 8.71 5.66
N GLY A 132 -2.17 7.59 5.63
CA GLY A 132 -2.05 6.66 6.73
C GLY A 132 -3.38 6.13 7.26
N LEU A 133 -3.42 5.88 8.56
CA LEU A 133 -4.53 5.18 9.23
C LEU A 133 -5.88 5.90 9.06
N SER A 134 -5.93 7.22 9.20
CA SER A 134 -7.17 8.00 9.14
C SER A 134 -7.86 7.88 7.78
N LEU A 135 -7.11 8.12 6.70
CA LEU A 135 -7.62 8.00 5.34
C LEU A 135 -8.02 6.56 5.03
N ALA A 136 -7.21 5.59 5.45
CA ALA A 136 -7.49 4.18 5.21
C ALA A 136 -8.81 3.73 5.84
N MET A 137 -9.09 4.14 7.09
CA MET A 137 -10.35 3.81 7.77
C MET A 137 -11.56 4.47 7.10
N GLU A 138 -11.44 5.73 6.69
CA GLU A 138 -12.51 6.44 5.98
C GLU A 138 -12.81 5.78 4.64
N PHE A 139 -11.77 5.54 3.84
CA PHE A 139 -11.87 4.88 2.55
C PHE A 139 -12.47 3.47 2.69
N ALA A 140 -12.02 2.69 3.68
CA ALA A 140 -12.55 1.34 3.93
C ALA A 140 -14.04 1.34 4.29
N ASN A 141 -14.48 2.27 5.14
CA ASN A 141 -15.89 2.39 5.51
C ASN A 141 -16.75 2.84 4.32
N ALA A 142 -16.32 3.88 3.59
CA ALA A 142 -17.04 4.37 2.41
C ALA A 142 -17.13 3.29 1.31
N LEU A 143 -16.04 2.55 1.10
CA LEU A 143 -16.01 1.44 0.15
C LEU A 143 -16.92 0.28 0.58
N SER A 144 -16.92 -0.06 1.87
CA SER A 144 -17.83 -1.08 2.43
C SER A 144 -19.28 -0.69 2.17
N GLN A 145 -19.66 0.56 2.47
CA GLN A 145 -21.01 1.07 2.21
C GLN A 145 -21.36 1.04 0.71
N ARG A 146 -20.43 1.45 -0.16
CA ARG A 146 -20.61 1.43 -1.62
C ARG A 146 -20.97 0.03 -2.16
N TYR A 147 -20.45 -1.02 -1.53
CA TYR A 147 -20.68 -2.41 -1.93
C TYR A 147 -21.66 -3.16 -1.01
N GLY A 148 -22.38 -2.45 -0.13
CA GLY A 148 -23.40 -3.04 0.74
C GLY A 148 -22.86 -3.98 1.82
N LEU A 149 -21.62 -3.75 2.28
CA LEU A 149 -20.97 -4.47 3.37
C LEU A 149 -21.08 -3.67 4.69
N ALA A 150 -21.00 -4.35 5.83
CA ALA A 150 -20.95 -3.66 7.12
C ALA A 150 -19.61 -2.91 7.26
N THR A 151 -19.62 -1.79 7.97
CA THR A 151 -18.39 -1.01 8.24
C THR A 151 -17.61 -1.63 9.40
N CYS A 152 -16.28 -1.62 9.31
CA CYS A 152 -15.40 -2.16 10.36
C CYS A 152 -15.08 -1.13 11.44
N TYR A 153 -15.12 0.16 11.10
CA TYR A 153 -14.70 1.24 11.99
C TYR A 153 -15.89 2.06 12.48
N ALA A 154 -15.87 2.46 13.76
CA ALA A 154 -16.91 3.30 14.35
C ALA A 154 -16.57 4.78 14.17
N ARG A 155 -17.59 5.60 13.88
CA ARG A 155 -17.52 7.05 14.07
C ARG A 155 -18.12 7.30 15.46
N ASN A 156 -17.35 7.74 16.45
CA ASN A 156 -17.92 7.96 17.78
C ASN A 156 -18.93 9.12 17.73
N GLY A 157 -20.10 8.91 18.35
CA GLY A 157 -21.10 9.95 18.65
C GLY A 157 -20.76 10.77 19.90
N ASP A 158 -19.48 10.93 20.18
CA ASP A 158 -18.96 11.92 21.11
C ASP A 158 -18.26 12.97 20.23
N SER A 159 -18.58 14.24 20.41
CA SER A 159 -18.12 15.37 19.57
C SER A 159 -16.61 15.62 19.62
N SER A 160 -15.83 14.64 20.07
CA SER A 160 -14.38 14.58 20.04
C SER A 160 -13.84 13.72 18.89
N CYS A 161 -14.62 13.39 17.86
CA CYS A 161 -14.07 12.86 16.60
C CYS A 161 -14.50 13.77 15.46
N ASP A 162 -14.04 15.01 15.52
CA ASP A 162 -14.03 15.87 14.36
C ASP A 162 -12.84 15.45 13.47
N TRP A 163 -13.15 14.87 12.32
CA TRP A 163 -12.17 14.41 11.35
C TRP A 163 -11.42 15.58 10.70
N GLU A 164 -11.91 16.82 10.87
CA GLU A 164 -11.21 18.06 10.53
C GLU A 164 -10.20 18.46 11.63
N VAL A 165 -10.37 17.99 12.88
CA VAL A 165 -9.51 18.30 14.04
C VAL A 165 -8.82 17.03 14.57
N ARG A 166 -7.68 16.70 13.94
CA ARG A 166 -6.85 15.48 14.09
C ARG A 166 -6.39 15.06 15.51
N SER A 167 -6.69 15.82 16.57
CA SER A 167 -6.08 15.61 17.90
C SER A 167 -6.82 14.63 18.81
N SER A 168 -8.09 14.36 18.52
CA SER A 168 -9.01 13.64 19.41
C SER A 168 -9.34 12.20 18.94
N CYS A 169 -8.77 11.79 17.79
CA CYS A 169 -8.78 10.42 17.26
C CYS A 169 -7.67 9.51 17.83
N LEU A 170 -7.10 9.85 19.00
CA LEU A 170 -6.02 9.09 19.65
C LEU A 170 -6.38 7.64 20.01
N ASN A 171 -7.63 7.22 19.80
CA ASN A 171 -8.11 5.90 20.16
C ASN A 171 -9.02 5.38 19.03
N PRO A 172 -8.46 4.92 17.90
CA PRO A 172 -9.24 4.38 16.79
C PRO A 172 -10.10 3.21 17.29
N ARG A 173 -11.43 3.32 17.14
CA ARG A 173 -12.35 2.28 17.63
C ARG A 173 -12.77 1.35 16.51
N TYR A 174 -12.31 0.10 16.60
CA TYR A 174 -12.98 -1.00 15.92
C TYR A 174 -14.39 -1.18 16.47
N ARG A 175 -15.36 -1.54 15.62
CA ARG A 175 -16.76 -1.76 16.06
C ARG A 175 -16.94 -3.04 16.88
N GLY A 176 -16.04 -4.00 16.77
CA GLY A 176 -16.14 -5.30 17.46
C GLY A 176 -15.57 -5.32 18.88
N ASN A 177 -16.04 -6.27 19.68
CA ASN A 177 -16.05 -6.18 21.15
C ASN A 177 -14.83 -6.80 21.88
N SER A 178 -13.75 -7.15 21.20
CA SER A 178 -12.45 -7.61 21.74
C SER A 178 -11.56 -8.05 20.57
N GLY A 179 -10.23 -7.95 20.69
CA GLY A 179 -9.26 -8.11 19.60
C GLY A 179 -9.43 -9.32 18.65
N GLN A 180 -10.17 -10.38 18.99
CA GLN A 180 -10.42 -11.50 18.08
C GLN A 180 -11.60 -11.30 17.09
N ASP A 181 -12.41 -10.27 17.26
CA ASP A 181 -13.49 -9.95 16.32
C ASP A 181 -12.98 -9.21 15.08
N TYR A 182 -11.73 -8.73 15.07
CA TYR A 182 -11.16 -7.95 13.95
C TYR A 182 -11.17 -8.74 12.63
N TYR A 183 -10.70 -9.99 12.68
CA TYR A 183 -10.69 -10.92 11.55
C TYR A 183 -12.09 -11.28 11.05
N ARG A 184 -13.14 -11.04 11.84
CA ARG A 184 -14.53 -11.35 11.51
C ARG A 184 -15.28 -10.18 10.87
N CYS A 185 -14.65 -9.00 10.73
CA CYS A 185 -15.33 -7.91 10.05
C CYS A 185 -15.76 -8.33 8.64
N PRO A 186 -17.04 -8.19 8.27
CA PRO A 186 -17.52 -8.55 6.92
C PRO A 186 -17.22 -7.46 5.87
N GLY A 187 -16.74 -6.29 6.29
CA GLY A 187 -16.39 -5.18 5.42
C GLY A 187 -14.91 -5.11 5.07
N PHE A 188 -14.58 -4.08 4.29
CA PHE A 188 -13.18 -3.71 4.07
C PHE A 188 -12.56 -3.16 5.34
N ARG A 189 -11.30 -3.54 5.57
CA ARG A 189 -10.47 -3.11 6.69
C ARG A 189 -9.01 -3.06 6.27
N LEU A 190 -8.16 -2.51 7.12
CA LEU A 190 -6.72 -2.68 7.03
C LEU A 190 -6.34 -4.15 7.30
N PRO A 191 -5.25 -4.65 6.71
CA PRO A 191 -4.65 -5.90 7.14
C PRO A 191 -4.12 -5.77 8.57
N THR A 192 -4.10 -6.87 9.31
CA THR A 192 -3.21 -6.97 10.47
C THR A 192 -1.75 -7.00 10.00
N GLU A 193 -0.81 -6.72 10.89
CA GLU A 193 0.62 -6.83 10.58
C GLU A 193 0.99 -8.24 10.09
N ALA A 194 0.37 -9.25 10.71
CA ALA A 194 0.56 -10.64 10.35
C ALA A 194 -0.03 -11.00 8.97
N GLU A 195 -1.25 -10.52 8.65
CA GLU A 195 -1.84 -10.68 7.31
C GLU A 195 -0.96 -10.01 6.25
N TRP A 196 -0.45 -8.82 6.54
CA TRP A 196 0.42 -8.08 5.64
C TRP A 196 1.73 -8.84 5.37
N GLU A 197 2.42 -9.34 6.41
CA GLU A 197 3.68 -10.07 6.22
C GLU A 197 3.45 -11.40 5.49
N TYR A 198 2.39 -12.12 5.83
CA TYR A 198 2.02 -13.37 5.17
C TYR A 198 1.82 -13.15 3.66
N ALA A 199 1.06 -12.12 3.32
CA ALA A 199 0.80 -11.71 1.95
C ALA A 199 2.07 -11.25 1.23
N ALA A 200 2.93 -10.46 1.89
CA ALA A 200 4.18 -9.97 1.31
C ALA A 200 5.13 -11.12 0.95
N ARG A 201 5.25 -12.09 1.86
CA ARG A 201 6.11 -13.28 1.70
C ARG A 201 5.62 -14.23 0.62
N ALA A 202 4.31 -14.38 0.47
CA ALA A 202 3.69 -15.28 -0.52
C ALA A 202 4.34 -16.67 -0.56
N GLY A 203 4.58 -17.26 0.61
CA GLY A 203 5.20 -18.58 0.79
C GLY A 203 6.73 -18.60 0.89
N THR A 204 7.41 -17.47 0.69
CA THR A 204 8.87 -17.37 0.84
C THR A 204 9.30 -17.08 2.28
N GLN A 205 10.55 -17.39 2.60
CA GLN A 205 11.16 -17.16 3.93
C GLN A 205 12.39 -16.27 3.88
N THR A 206 12.71 -15.72 2.70
CA THR A 206 13.86 -14.85 2.50
C THR A 206 13.52 -13.40 2.80
N ALA A 207 14.55 -12.57 2.92
CA ALA A 207 14.44 -11.12 3.10
C ALA A 207 13.49 -10.46 2.10
N PHE A 208 13.54 -10.84 0.83
CA PHE A 208 12.58 -10.43 -0.20
C PHE A 208 11.81 -11.64 -0.74
N TYR A 209 10.62 -11.43 -1.29
CA TYR A 209 9.85 -12.51 -1.93
C TYR A 209 10.51 -13.05 -3.23
N ASN A 210 11.56 -12.42 -3.72
CA ASN A 210 12.38 -12.89 -4.85
C ASN A 210 13.80 -13.33 -4.42
N GLY A 211 14.07 -13.47 -3.13
CA GLY A 211 15.29 -14.07 -2.59
C GLY A 211 15.96 -13.29 -1.45
N LYS A 212 17.19 -13.69 -1.11
CA LYS A 212 17.96 -13.10 0.00
C LYS A 212 18.45 -11.69 -0.32
N ILE A 213 18.56 -10.82 0.67
CA ILE A 213 19.24 -9.53 0.51
C ILE A 213 20.75 -9.74 0.31
N THR A 214 21.36 -8.88 -0.52
CA THR A 214 22.78 -8.93 -0.88
C THR A 214 23.50 -7.60 -0.65
N GLN A 215 22.79 -6.48 -0.67
CA GLN A 215 23.30 -5.15 -0.33
C GLN A 215 22.41 -4.52 0.75
N PRO A 216 22.48 -4.99 2.02
CA PRO A 216 21.64 -4.49 3.11
C PRO A 216 22.06 -3.12 3.63
N ASP A 217 23.24 -2.63 3.27
CA ASP A 217 23.82 -1.40 3.78
C ASP A 217 23.99 -0.38 2.66
N GLU A 218 23.24 0.73 2.76
CA GLU A 218 23.31 1.85 1.84
C GLU A 218 24.70 2.51 1.78
N SER A 219 25.51 2.39 2.84
CA SER A 219 26.85 2.99 2.92
C SER A 219 27.81 2.46 1.86
N THR A 220 27.51 1.26 1.34
CA THR A 220 28.26 0.65 0.23
C THR A 220 28.08 1.39 -1.10
N GLY A 221 27.05 2.23 -1.22
CA GLY A 221 26.67 2.93 -2.45
C GLY A 221 26.18 1.99 -3.55
N ARG A 222 25.86 0.73 -3.25
CA ARG A 222 25.44 -0.28 -4.23
C ARG A 222 23.95 -0.58 -4.12
N SER A 223 23.26 -0.65 -5.25
CA SER A 223 21.88 -1.15 -5.30
C SER A 223 21.84 -2.66 -5.08
N ASP A 224 20.72 -3.14 -4.54
CA ASP A 224 20.46 -4.57 -4.44
C ASP A 224 19.67 -4.99 -5.69
N PRO A 225 20.20 -5.91 -6.53
CA PRO A 225 19.55 -6.28 -7.78
C PRO A 225 18.20 -6.97 -7.58
N ARG A 226 17.95 -7.56 -6.42
CA ARG A 226 16.64 -8.14 -6.08
C ARG A 226 15.66 -7.05 -5.68
N ALA A 227 16.06 -6.09 -4.87
CA ALA A 227 15.24 -4.91 -4.55
C ALA A 227 14.88 -4.13 -5.82
N ASP A 228 15.84 -3.95 -6.73
CA ASP A 228 15.65 -3.25 -8.01
C ASP A 228 14.51 -3.82 -8.87
N ALA A 229 14.34 -5.14 -8.81
CA ALA A 229 13.34 -5.86 -9.60
C ALA A 229 11.92 -5.75 -9.04
N ILE A 230 11.77 -5.46 -7.74
CA ILE A 230 10.49 -5.61 -7.02
C ILE A 230 9.95 -4.32 -6.42
N GLY A 231 10.80 -3.31 -6.26
CA GLY A 231 10.44 -2.11 -5.52
C GLY A 231 11.02 -0.83 -6.09
N TRP A 232 10.31 0.25 -5.81
CA TRP A 232 10.80 1.61 -5.92
C TRP A 232 11.37 2.03 -4.58
N TYR A 233 12.65 2.33 -4.53
CA TYR A 233 13.38 2.63 -3.29
C TYR A 233 14.53 3.60 -3.60
N CYS A 234 15.27 4.07 -2.60
CA CYS A 234 16.11 5.28 -2.79
C CYS A 234 17.20 5.15 -3.87
N PHE A 235 17.59 3.93 -4.26
CA PHE A 235 18.53 3.72 -5.36
C PHE A 235 17.94 3.82 -6.77
N ASN A 236 16.63 3.59 -6.95
CA ASN A 236 16.03 3.47 -8.27
C ASN A 236 14.73 4.27 -8.47
N ALA A 237 14.21 4.92 -7.42
CA ALA A 237 13.03 5.78 -7.50
C ALA A 237 13.31 7.16 -8.10
N ARG A 238 14.57 7.47 -8.44
CA ARG A 238 15.01 8.71 -9.10
C ARG A 238 15.52 8.43 -10.51
N ALA A 239 15.07 9.23 -11.48
CA ALA A 239 15.66 9.23 -12.81
C ALA A 239 17.07 9.82 -12.77
N GLY A 240 18.09 9.05 -13.19
CA GLY A 240 19.45 9.55 -13.37
C GLY A 240 20.34 9.62 -12.12
N HIS A 241 19.88 9.16 -10.97
CA HIS A 241 20.68 9.11 -9.73
C HIS A 241 20.66 7.72 -9.11
N ARG A 242 21.80 7.29 -8.56
CA ARG A 242 21.96 6.04 -7.82
C ARG A 242 22.51 6.37 -6.44
N GLY A 243 21.75 6.08 -5.39
CA GLY A 243 22.22 6.20 -4.01
C GLY A 243 21.16 6.77 -3.07
N CYS A 244 21.15 6.22 -1.86
CA CYS A 244 20.36 6.73 -0.73
C CYS A 244 21.13 7.88 -0.07
N TYR A 245 21.29 8.99 -0.80
CA TYR A 245 21.92 10.16 -0.23
C TYR A 245 20.94 10.84 0.73
N ARG A 246 21.09 10.48 2.00
CA ARG A 246 20.67 11.16 3.23
C ARG A 246 19.72 12.34 2.97
N PHE A 247 18.42 12.05 2.96
CA PHE A 247 17.40 13.03 3.30
C PHE A 247 17.88 13.71 4.60
N LYS A 248 18.36 14.95 4.50
CA LYS A 248 18.62 15.73 5.72
C LYS A 248 17.30 15.78 6.47
N GLN A 249 17.40 15.66 7.78
CA GLN A 249 16.35 15.40 8.77
C GLN A 249 15.18 16.41 8.83
N ALA A 250 14.98 17.24 7.79
CA ALA A 250 14.01 18.33 7.74
C ALA A 250 12.95 18.21 6.63
N ASP A 251 13.15 17.41 5.57
CA ASP A 251 12.30 17.51 4.36
C ASP A 251 11.33 16.34 4.16
N TRP A 252 10.83 15.74 5.25
CA TRP A 252 9.66 14.82 5.24
C TRP A 252 8.34 15.51 4.81
N HIS A 253 8.42 16.73 4.28
CA HIS A 253 7.31 17.61 3.93
C HIS A 253 7.15 17.84 2.42
N GLU A 254 8.07 17.36 1.59
CA GLU A 254 7.98 17.57 0.14
C GLU A 254 7.46 16.33 -0.59
N GLU A 255 6.33 16.49 -1.29
CA GLU A 255 5.66 15.46 -2.11
C GLU A 255 6.51 14.98 -3.30
N THR A 256 7.60 15.71 -3.56
CA THR A 256 8.71 15.39 -4.46
C THR A 256 9.98 16.00 -3.89
N ASP A 257 11.06 15.24 -3.81
CA ASP A 257 12.39 15.82 -3.67
C ASP A 257 12.59 16.85 -4.81
N PRO A 258 13.13 18.06 -4.56
CA PRO A 258 13.47 19.05 -5.59
C PRO A 258 14.28 18.44 -6.75
N ASP A 259 14.96 17.33 -6.49
CA ASP A 259 15.78 16.55 -7.41
C ASP A 259 15.03 15.48 -8.24
N GLY A 260 13.70 15.35 -8.10
CA GLY A 260 12.85 14.49 -8.93
C GLY A 260 12.70 13.04 -8.48
N ALA A 261 13.02 12.71 -7.22
CA ALA A 261 12.67 11.44 -6.59
C ALA A 261 11.25 11.50 -6.00
N GLY A 262 10.50 10.41 -6.09
CA GLY A 262 9.15 10.36 -5.53
C GLY A 262 8.47 9.00 -5.68
N PHE A 263 7.19 8.97 -5.32
CA PHE A 263 6.31 7.83 -5.59
C PHE A 263 6.19 7.58 -7.08
N HIS A 264 5.90 6.33 -7.44
CA HIS A 264 5.65 5.92 -8.81
C HIS A 264 4.22 5.39 -8.96
N PRO A 265 3.66 5.41 -10.18
CA PRO A 265 2.42 4.70 -10.43
C PRO A 265 2.53 3.25 -9.97
N VAL A 266 1.49 2.76 -9.30
CA VAL A 266 1.45 1.39 -8.79
C VAL A 266 1.61 0.35 -9.90
N ALA A 267 2.05 -0.86 -9.53
CA ALA A 267 2.23 -2.03 -10.39
C ALA A 267 3.23 -1.84 -11.55
N GLN A 268 4.28 -1.04 -11.34
CA GLN A 268 5.36 -0.86 -12.32
C GLN A 268 6.57 -1.79 -12.10
N LYS A 269 6.65 -2.44 -10.94
CA LYS A 269 7.66 -3.45 -10.62
C LYS A 269 7.08 -4.86 -10.69
N ARG A 270 7.89 -5.89 -10.48
CA ARG A 270 7.41 -7.27 -10.52
C ARG A 270 6.50 -7.54 -9.31
N PRO A 271 5.41 -8.31 -9.46
CA PRO A 271 4.62 -8.74 -8.32
C PRO A 271 5.29 -9.90 -7.58
N ASN A 272 4.81 -10.18 -6.38
CA ASN A 272 5.13 -11.41 -5.66
C ASN A 272 4.41 -12.64 -6.25
N PRO A 273 4.73 -13.88 -5.80
CA PRO A 273 4.10 -15.10 -6.31
C PRO A 273 2.56 -15.18 -6.23
N TRP A 274 1.92 -14.37 -5.38
CA TRP A 274 0.45 -14.31 -5.27
C TRP A 274 -0.15 -13.20 -6.15
N GLY A 275 0.66 -12.39 -6.82
CA GLY A 275 0.20 -11.36 -7.75
C GLY A 275 -0.02 -9.99 -7.12
N LEU A 276 0.47 -9.77 -5.90
CA LEU A 276 0.51 -8.46 -5.24
C LEU A 276 1.72 -7.67 -5.72
N TYR A 277 1.52 -6.39 -6.04
CA TYR A 277 2.58 -5.46 -6.38
C TYR A 277 2.92 -4.56 -5.21
N ASP A 278 4.11 -3.98 -5.29
CA ASP A 278 4.56 -2.89 -4.43
C ASP A 278 4.51 -3.26 -2.93
N MET A 279 4.58 -4.57 -2.61
CA MET A 279 4.78 -5.06 -1.23
C MET A 279 6.18 -4.72 -0.69
N ALA A 280 7.05 -4.15 -1.55
CA ALA A 280 8.40 -3.71 -1.22
C ALA A 280 8.65 -2.36 -1.90
N GLY A 281 8.73 -1.28 -1.12
CA GLY A 281 9.01 0.08 -1.58
C GLY A 281 7.77 0.84 -2.04
N ASN A 282 8.00 1.90 -2.82
CA ASN A 282 7.02 2.88 -3.26
C ASN A 282 6.45 3.72 -2.10
N ALA A 283 5.47 3.20 -1.35
CA ALA A 283 4.96 3.83 -0.13
C ALA A 283 4.97 2.84 1.04
N TRP A 284 5.26 3.35 2.23
CA TRP A 284 5.01 2.60 3.45
C TRP A 284 3.51 2.34 3.58
N GLU A 285 3.13 1.21 4.15
CA GLU A 285 1.72 0.88 4.34
C GLU A 285 1.36 0.75 5.80
N THR A 286 0.35 1.50 6.23
CA THR A 286 -0.25 1.34 7.55
C THR A 286 -0.96 -0.01 7.66
N VAL A 287 -0.79 -0.67 8.80
CA VAL A 287 -1.54 -1.86 9.19
C VAL A 287 -2.38 -1.54 10.43
N TRP A 288 -3.30 -2.42 10.79
CA TRP A 288 -4.17 -2.20 11.95
C TRP A 288 -3.42 -2.25 13.29
N ASP A 289 -2.33 -3.01 13.38
CA ASP A 289 -1.60 -3.23 14.62
C ASP A 289 -0.79 -2.00 15.06
N GLY A 290 -0.79 -1.77 16.38
CA GLY A 290 0.12 -0.86 17.05
C GLY A 290 1.52 -1.48 17.17
N HIS A 291 2.54 -0.63 17.16
CA HIS A 291 3.92 -1.07 17.18
C HIS A 291 4.35 -1.52 18.58
N HIS A 292 5.12 -2.62 18.60
CA HIS A 292 5.76 -3.16 19.80
C HIS A 292 7.23 -3.45 19.50
N SER A 293 8.09 -3.31 20.51
CA SER A 293 9.54 -3.50 20.39
C SER A 293 9.97 -4.93 20.06
N GLU A 294 9.05 -5.90 20.16
CA GLU A 294 9.28 -7.32 19.90
C GLU A 294 8.00 -7.95 19.34
N LEU A 295 8.15 -8.99 18.51
CA LEU A 295 7.05 -9.84 18.09
C LEU A 295 6.58 -10.76 19.23
N TRP A 296 5.44 -11.44 19.03
CA TRP A 296 4.85 -12.32 20.04
C TRP A 296 5.77 -13.46 20.50
N GLY A 297 6.61 -13.99 19.60
CA GLY A 297 7.27 -15.26 19.78
C GLY A 297 6.29 -16.45 19.81
N GLY A 298 6.85 -17.65 19.88
CA GLY A 298 6.06 -18.87 20.04
C GLY A 298 5.09 -19.13 18.88
N ILE A 299 3.88 -19.59 19.21
CA ILE A 299 2.81 -19.93 18.26
C ILE A 299 1.63 -19.00 18.50
N GLN A 300 1.13 -18.37 17.43
CA GLN A 300 -0.02 -17.47 17.44
C GLN A 300 -1.05 -17.91 16.40
N THR A 301 -2.33 -17.69 16.70
CA THR A 301 -3.45 -17.94 15.77
C THR A 301 -4.23 -16.65 15.61
N ASP A 302 -4.39 -16.18 14.37
CA ASP A 302 -5.00 -14.90 14.01
C ASP A 302 -4.56 -13.74 14.93
N PRO A 303 -3.24 -13.48 15.07
CA PRO A 303 -2.75 -12.47 16.00
C PRO A 303 -3.13 -11.05 15.56
N VAL A 304 -3.43 -10.20 16.54
CA VAL A 304 -3.57 -8.76 16.38
C VAL A 304 -3.24 -8.08 17.70
N ARG A 305 -2.49 -6.98 17.66
CA ARG A 305 -2.17 -6.12 18.80
C ARG A 305 -2.35 -4.66 18.41
N ASN A 306 -3.39 -4.02 18.94
CA ASN A 306 -3.67 -2.62 18.66
C ASN A 306 -3.59 -1.74 19.93
N ASP A 307 -2.83 -2.19 20.92
CA ASP A 307 -2.55 -1.49 22.17
C ASP A 307 -1.19 -0.78 22.16
N GLY A 308 -0.42 -0.89 21.07
CA GLY A 308 0.80 -0.12 20.86
C GLY A 308 0.52 1.39 20.73
N TYR A 309 1.38 2.21 21.34
CA TYR A 309 1.24 3.68 21.28
C TYR A 309 1.50 4.25 19.88
N TYR A 310 2.39 3.61 19.11
CA TYR A 310 2.74 4.02 17.76
C TYR A 310 1.99 3.15 16.74
N GLU A 311 1.72 3.69 15.55
CA GLU A 311 1.20 2.91 14.42
C GLU A 311 2.33 2.09 13.79
N THR A 312 2.03 0.87 13.33
CA THR A 312 2.99 0.06 12.58
C THR A 312 2.87 0.33 11.08
N TYR A 313 4.01 0.45 10.41
CA TYR A 313 4.15 0.57 8.96
C TYR A 313 5.00 -0.55 8.38
N ARG A 314 4.68 -0.95 7.15
CA ARG A 314 5.28 -2.12 6.48
C ARG A 314 5.69 -1.81 5.04
N GLY A 315 6.68 -2.53 4.54
CA GLY A 315 7.05 -2.59 3.11
C GLY A 315 8.14 -1.63 2.63
N GLY A 316 8.50 -0.60 3.38
CA GLY A 316 9.42 0.42 2.90
C GLY A 316 8.75 1.43 1.98
N ALA A 317 9.44 2.51 1.65
CA ALA A 317 8.99 3.52 0.69
C ALA A 317 10.09 3.81 -0.33
N TYR A 318 9.79 4.71 -1.28
CA TYR A 318 10.76 5.20 -2.26
C TYR A 318 12.02 5.84 -1.62
N THR A 319 11.92 6.26 -0.36
CA THR A 319 13.03 6.84 0.44
C THR A 319 13.83 5.79 1.21
N SER A 320 13.34 4.55 1.30
CA SER A 320 13.99 3.47 2.04
C SER A 320 15.13 2.83 1.25
N ASP A 321 16.15 2.37 1.94
CA ASP A 321 17.19 1.51 1.38
C ASP A 321 16.69 0.07 1.19
N ALA A 322 17.55 -0.82 0.70
CA ALA A 322 17.18 -2.22 0.49
C ALA A 322 16.82 -2.94 1.80
N ARG A 323 17.31 -2.47 2.95
CA ARG A 323 16.98 -3.02 4.28
C ARG A 323 15.51 -2.78 4.62
N GLY A 324 15.00 -1.59 4.33
CA GLY A 324 13.60 -1.22 4.56
C GLY A 324 12.60 -1.97 3.67
N LEU A 325 13.06 -2.55 2.56
CA LEU A 325 12.23 -3.32 1.63
C LEU A 325 12.03 -4.79 2.01
N ARG A 326 12.68 -5.25 3.09
CA ARG A 326 12.56 -6.66 3.51
C ARG A 326 11.15 -6.95 4.00
N SER A 327 10.63 -8.14 3.70
CA SER A 327 9.29 -8.55 4.13
C SER A 327 9.11 -8.53 5.66
N ALA A 328 10.19 -8.74 6.42
CA ALA A 328 10.16 -8.67 7.87
C ALA A 328 10.26 -7.24 8.42
N ASN A 329 10.71 -6.25 7.65
CA ASN A 329 11.08 -4.94 8.19
C ASN A 329 9.87 -4.16 8.71
N ARG A 330 9.97 -3.71 9.96
CA ARG A 330 8.92 -3.00 10.69
C ARG A 330 9.38 -1.56 10.86
N TYR A 331 8.46 -0.63 10.69
CA TYR A 331 8.66 0.77 11.04
C TYR A 331 7.45 1.28 11.81
N PHE A 332 7.60 2.44 12.44
CA PHE A 332 6.53 3.00 13.25
C PHE A 332 6.52 4.52 13.24
N GLY A 333 5.34 5.08 13.50
CA GLY A 333 5.12 6.53 13.56
C GLY A 333 4.11 6.91 14.62
N VAL A 334 4.12 8.19 15.01
CA VAL A 334 3.12 8.70 15.95
C VAL A 334 1.74 8.70 15.28
N PRO A 335 0.69 8.21 15.97
CA PRO A 335 -0.67 8.36 15.49
C PRO A 335 -1.01 9.84 15.60
N LYS A 336 -0.95 10.60 14.49
CA LYS A 336 -1.40 12.00 14.33
C LYS A 336 -0.78 12.73 13.16
N THR A 337 0.39 12.32 12.70
CA THR A 337 1.01 12.96 11.54
C THR A 337 0.51 12.25 10.30
N ALA A 338 -0.19 12.97 9.42
CA ALA A 338 -0.24 12.59 8.02
C ALA A 338 1.20 12.64 7.51
N ILE A 339 1.94 11.55 7.71
CA ILE A 339 3.33 11.45 7.30
C ILE A 339 3.30 11.28 5.78
N HIS A 340 3.84 12.25 5.05
CA HIS A 340 4.09 12.13 3.63
C HIS A 340 4.95 10.87 3.43
N GLY A 341 4.43 9.85 2.74
CA GLY A 341 5.09 8.54 2.69
C GLY A 341 4.23 7.35 3.04
N ILE A 342 3.15 7.53 3.80
CA ILE A 342 2.33 6.42 4.32
C ILE A 342 1.03 6.28 3.51
N GLY A 343 1.01 5.27 2.65
CA GLY A 343 -0.18 4.77 1.99
C GLY A 343 -0.83 3.62 2.74
N PHE A 344 -1.65 2.85 2.03
CA PHE A 344 -2.37 1.72 2.58
C PHE A 344 -2.89 0.80 1.48
N ARG A 345 -3.17 -0.43 1.86
CA ARG A 345 -4.00 -1.37 1.09
C ARG A 345 -5.04 -2.00 2.00
N LEU A 346 -6.16 -2.43 1.43
CA LEU A 346 -7.27 -2.99 2.18
C LEU A 346 -7.36 -4.50 2.03
N VAL A 347 -7.99 -5.13 3.01
CA VAL A 347 -8.42 -6.52 2.97
C VAL A 347 -9.90 -6.66 3.32
N VAL A 348 -10.47 -7.81 3.00
CA VAL A 348 -11.79 -8.24 3.44
C VAL A 348 -11.78 -9.75 3.64
N SER A 349 -12.18 -10.20 4.82
CA SER A 349 -12.18 -11.61 5.19
C SER A 349 -13.20 -12.39 4.38
N ALA A 350 -12.87 -13.61 3.95
CA ALA A 350 -13.90 -14.51 3.41
C ALA A 350 -14.79 -15.06 4.55
N PRO A 351 -16.12 -15.18 4.30
CA PRO A 351 -17.09 -15.76 5.23
C PRO A 351 -16.77 -17.17 5.71
#